data_AF-A0A525D840-F1
#
_entry.id   AF-A0A525D840-F1
#
_cell.length_a   1.000
_cell.length_b   1.000
_cell.length_c   1.000
_cell.angle_alpha   90.00
_cell.angle_beta   90.00
_cell.angle_gamma   90.00
#
_symmetry.space_group_name_H-M   'P 1'
#
loop_
_entity.id
_entity.type
_entity.pdbx_description
1 polymer ?
#
loop_
_entity_poly.entity_id
_entity_poly.type
_entity_poly.pdbx_seq_one_letter_code
_entity_poly.pdbx_strand_id
1 'polypeptide(L)'
;ILFKHICRLLSLLILIPLYSSLSLPVLADTITLYPVDIASGRDNGPKDGIFDEFYNPGFPSLYDNGFSEGRICVEFDLSSIRAPVVQATLRCNARQSNDAALITIYGYSGNGQIELSDFANTGNALGTMTGIPELNSLAVTGFISSLPDNSYAGFNFDEALRTPSPLTNCFGDFKLEVKTGTLTVAPTILLLDQ
;
A
#
# COMPACT_ATOMS: atom_id res chain seq x y z
N ILE A 1 17.28 -63.01 -1.47
CA ILE A 1 17.58 -61.84 -2.34
C ILE A 1 16.33 -61.01 -2.61
N LEU A 2 15.18 -61.63 -2.93
CA LEU A 2 13.90 -60.98 -3.22
C LEU A 2 13.35 -60.10 -2.06
N PHE A 3 13.39 -60.59 -0.81
CA PHE A 3 12.90 -59.86 0.36
C PHE A 3 13.64 -58.54 0.62
N LYS A 4 14.97 -58.50 0.37
CA LYS A 4 15.78 -57.27 0.47
C LYS A 4 15.41 -56.21 -0.57
N HIS A 5 14.92 -56.63 -1.74
CA HIS A 5 14.51 -55.71 -2.81
C HIS A 5 13.11 -55.15 -2.55
N ILE A 6 12.20 -55.97 -2.01
CA ILE A 6 10.84 -55.55 -1.62
C ILE A 6 10.89 -54.52 -0.49
N CYS A 7 11.72 -54.74 0.54
CA CYS A 7 11.88 -53.74 1.62
C CYS A 7 12.48 -52.42 1.12
N ARG A 8 13.44 -52.45 0.18
CA ARG A 8 14.01 -51.23 -0.43
C ARG A 8 12.97 -50.44 -1.24
N LEU A 9 12.10 -51.12 -1.96
CA LEU A 9 11.02 -50.49 -2.74
C LEU A 9 9.94 -49.88 -1.84
N LEU A 10 9.53 -50.57 -0.77
CA LEU A 10 8.59 -50.01 0.20
C LEU A 10 9.17 -48.79 0.92
N SER A 11 10.44 -48.81 1.30
CA SER A 11 11.10 -47.65 1.92
C SER A 11 11.15 -46.44 0.97
N LEU A 12 11.38 -46.65 -0.32
CA LEU A 12 11.34 -45.56 -1.31
C LEU A 12 9.92 -45.01 -1.49
N LEU A 13 8.91 -45.88 -1.53
CA LEU A 13 7.52 -45.50 -1.75
C LEU A 13 6.92 -44.69 -0.60
N ILE A 14 7.39 -44.93 0.63
CA ILE A 14 6.99 -44.16 1.83
C ILE A 14 7.77 -42.85 1.97
N LEU A 15 9.03 -42.80 1.50
CA LEU A 15 9.83 -41.57 1.55
C LEU A 15 9.30 -40.49 0.59
N ILE A 16 8.89 -40.84 -0.62
CA ILE A 16 8.47 -39.87 -1.65
C ILE A 16 7.35 -38.92 -1.16
N PRO A 17 6.23 -39.38 -0.57
CA PRO A 17 5.19 -38.46 -0.06
C PRO A 17 5.60 -37.67 1.19
N LEU A 18 6.60 -38.16 1.96
CA LEU A 18 7.14 -37.42 3.11
C LEU A 18 7.95 -36.19 2.67
N TYR A 19 8.65 -36.26 1.53
CA TYR A 19 9.39 -35.11 1.00
C TYR A 19 8.49 -34.10 0.27
N SER A 20 7.36 -34.54 -0.29
CA SER A 20 6.39 -33.64 -0.95
C SER A 20 5.62 -32.73 0.02
N SER A 21 5.66 -33.04 1.33
CA SER A 21 4.87 -32.36 2.36
C SER A 21 5.70 -31.51 3.33
N LEU A 22 7.02 -31.45 3.18
CA LEU A 22 7.86 -30.48 3.89
C LEU A 22 7.80 -29.11 3.19
N SER A 23 6.68 -28.40 3.31
CA SER A 23 6.72 -26.95 3.15
C SER A 23 7.34 -26.37 4.42
N LEU A 24 8.60 -25.92 4.36
CA LEU A 24 9.17 -25.13 5.45
C LEU A 24 8.28 -23.89 5.64
N PRO A 25 7.89 -23.54 6.88
CA PRO A 25 7.20 -22.28 7.12
C PRO A 25 8.14 -21.16 6.69
N VAL A 26 7.78 -20.47 5.60
CA VAL A 26 8.44 -19.21 5.25
C VAL A 26 8.00 -18.21 6.33
N LEU A 27 8.98 -17.69 7.07
CA LEU A 27 8.77 -16.60 7.99
C LEU A 27 8.22 -15.42 7.18
N ALA A 28 7.00 -15.00 7.49
CA ALA A 28 6.45 -13.78 6.92
C ALA A 28 7.30 -12.60 7.39
N ASP A 29 7.93 -11.91 6.45
CA ASP A 29 8.76 -10.74 6.73
C ASP A 29 7.96 -9.46 6.54
N THR A 30 8.24 -8.45 7.36
CA THR A 30 7.61 -7.14 7.27
C THR A 30 8.64 -6.11 6.80
N ILE A 31 8.42 -5.58 5.62
CA ILE A 31 9.25 -4.54 5.01
C ILE A 31 8.60 -3.19 5.30
N THR A 32 9.34 -2.27 5.90
CA THR A 32 8.89 -0.87 6.09
C THR A 32 9.55 0.00 5.03
N LEU A 33 8.72 0.59 4.17
CA LEU A 33 9.14 1.52 3.13
C LEU A 33 8.88 2.97 3.58
N TYR A 34 9.78 3.85 3.17
CA TYR A 34 9.65 5.29 3.32
C TYR A 34 9.40 5.91 1.94
N PRO A 35 8.74 7.09 1.88
CA PRO A 35 8.48 7.72 0.61
C PRO A 35 9.79 8.02 -0.12
N VAL A 36 9.82 7.74 -1.42
CA VAL A 36 10.90 8.21 -2.31
C VAL A 36 10.68 9.65 -2.73
N ASP A 37 9.42 10.07 -2.76
CA ASP A 37 9.04 11.46 -3.00
C ASP A 37 7.78 11.85 -2.21
N ILE A 38 7.70 13.13 -1.89
CA ILE A 38 6.59 13.75 -1.15
C ILE A 38 6.41 15.19 -1.60
N ALA A 39 5.18 15.58 -1.92
CA ALA A 39 4.88 16.94 -2.30
C ALA A 39 3.45 17.33 -1.95
N SER A 40 3.25 18.65 -1.85
CA SER A 40 1.91 19.24 -1.82
C SER A 40 1.69 20.04 -3.09
N GLY A 41 0.51 19.86 -3.66
CA GLY A 41 0.07 20.50 -4.89
C GLY A 41 -1.12 21.38 -4.58
N ARG A 42 -1.18 22.54 -5.23
CA ARG A 42 -2.26 23.49 -5.11
C ARG A 42 -2.99 23.69 -6.43
N ASP A 43 -4.33 23.62 -6.37
CA ASP A 43 -5.25 24.11 -7.38
C ASP A 43 -5.72 25.50 -6.91
N ASN A 44 -5.21 26.54 -7.58
CA ASN A 44 -5.36 27.97 -7.29
C ASN A 44 -6.50 28.58 -8.11
N GLY A 45 -7.64 27.94 -8.12
CA GLY A 45 -8.76 28.43 -8.90
C GLY A 45 -10.06 27.91 -8.34
N PRO A 46 -11.10 27.84 -9.17
CA PRO A 46 -12.16 26.86 -8.94
C PRO A 46 -11.55 25.47 -8.93
N LYS A 47 -11.91 24.63 -7.95
CA LYS A 47 -11.53 23.21 -7.83
C LYS A 47 -11.88 22.39 -9.08
N ASP A 48 -11.09 22.51 -10.14
CA ASP A 48 -11.30 21.83 -11.41
C ASP A 48 -10.47 20.53 -11.50
N GLY A 49 -9.65 20.28 -10.48
CA GLY A 49 -8.80 19.11 -10.36
C GLY A 49 -7.53 19.21 -11.19
N ILE A 50 -7.23 20.38 -11.76
CA ILE A 50 -5.99 20.68 -12.46
C ILE A 50 -5.11 21.49 -11.50
N PHE A 51 -4.01 20.88 -11.07
CA PHE A 51 -3.11 21.50 -10.11
C PHE A 51 -2.14 22.45 -10.81
N ASP A 52 -2.05 23.67 -10.30
CA ASP A 52 -1.31 24.78 -10.92
C ASP A 52 0.16 24.81 -10.48
N GLU A 53 0.41 24.46 -9.21
CA GLU A 53 1.74 24.59 -8.62
C GLU A 53 2.01 23.59 -7.50
N PHE A 54 3.30 23.29 -7.32
CA PHE A 54 3.78 22.72 -6.07
C PHE A 54 3.85 23.84 -5.03
N TYR A 55 3.48 23.53 -3.79
CA TYR A 55 3.71 24.44 -2.68
C TYR A 55 4.30 23.68 -1.49
N ASN A 56 5.22 24.34 -0.78
CA ASN A 56 5.86 23.78 0.41
C ASN A 56 5.59 24.69 1.61
N PRO A 57 4.59 24.38 2.46
CA PRO A 57 4.31 25.16 3.65
C PRO A 57 5.17 24.75 4.86
N GLY A 58 6.28 24.02 4.63
CA GLY A 58 7.17 23.47 5.65
C GLY A 58 6.85 22.02 6.03
N PHE A 59 5.62 21.56 5.79
CA PHE A 59 5.16 20.18 5.94
C PHE A 59 4.22 19.81 4.78
N PRO A 60 4.08 18.52 4.43
CA PRO A 60 3.00 18.09 3.54
C PRO A 60 1.64 18.49 4.12
N SER A 61 0.84 19.21 3.35
CA SER A 61 -0.37 19.85 3.85
C SER A 61 -1.57 19.67 2.93
N LEU A 62 -2.75 19.62 3.54
CA LEU A 62 -4.06 19.66 2.90
C LEU A 62 -4.78 20.94 3.30
N TYR A 63 -5.58 21.47 2.39
CA TYR A 63 -6.61 22.45 2.73
C TYR A 63 -7.70 22.47 1.65
N ASP A 64 -8.88 22.91 2.04
CA ASP A 64 -9.97 23.22 1.11
C ASP A 64 -10.72 24.45 1.61
N ASN A 65 -10.63 25.54 0.85
CA ASN A 65 -11.30 26.80 1.20
C ASN A 65 -12.59 27.05 0.39
N GLY A 66 -13.12 26.03 -0.30
CA GLY A 66 -14.34 26.11 -1.12
C GLY A 66 -14.16 26.74 -2.49
N PHE A 67 -13.02 27.37 -2.74
CA PHE A 67 -12.63 27.84 -4.07
C PHE A 67 -11.42 27.03 -4.53
N SER A 68 -10.32 27.12 -3.79
CA SER A 68 -9.04 26.45 -4.03
C SER A 68 -8.84 25.24 -3.12
N GLU A 69 -8.03 24.29 -3.57
CA GLU A 69 -7.65 23.11 -2.79
C GLU A 69 -6.14 22.84 -2.78
N GLY A 70 -5.70 22.17 -1.72
CA GLY A 70 -4.37 21.64 -1.54
C GLY A 70 -4.42 20.14 -1.24
N ARG A 71 -3.65 19.36 -2.00
CA ARG A 71 -3.53 17.90 -1.83
C ARG A 71 -2.10 17.50 -1.52
N ILE A 72 -1.93 16.32 -0.94
CA ILE A 72 -0.62 15.69 -0.73
C ILE A 72 -0.51 14.48 -1.64
N CYS A 73 0.63 14.35 -2.32
CA CYS A 73 1.03 13.13 -2.98
C CYS A 73 2.26 12.57 -2.27
N VAL A 74 2.30 11.25 -2.13
CA VAL A 74 3.46 10.51 -1.63
C VAL A 74 3.68 9.29 -2.54
N GLU A 75 4.94 8.96 -2.82
CA GLU A 75 5.28 7.77 -3.60
C GLU A 75 6.25 6.86 -2.86
N PHE A 76 6.07 5.54 -2.99
CA PHE A 76 6.93 4.52 -2.39
C PHE A 76 7.49 3.59 -3.47
N ASP A 77 8.80 3.31 -3.42
CA ASP A 77 9.43 2.32 -4.30
C ASP A 77 9.17 0.89 -3.80
N LEU A 78 8.52 0.07 -4.64
CA LEU A 78 8.21 -1.32 -4.33
C LEU A 78 9.32 -2.31 -4.73
N SER A 79 10.44 -1.85 -5.30
CA SER A 79 11.52 -2.70 -5.85
C SER A 79 12.16 -3.64 -4.84
N SER A 80 12.06 -3.36 -3.54
CA SER A 80 12.56 -4.21 -2.46
C SER A 80 11.63 -5.38 -2.11
N ILE A 81 10.37 -5.36 -2.58
CA ILE A 81 9.39 -6.43 -2.34
C ILE A 81 9.64 -7.54 -3.36
N ARG A 82 10.17 -8.67 -2.89
CA ARG A 82 10.54 -9.83 -3.74
C ARG A 82 9.59 -11.02 -3.61
N ALA A 83 8.66 -10.98 -2.66
CA ALA A 83 7.74 -12.06 -2.35
C ALA A 83 6.29 -11.57 -2.40
N PRO A 84 5.31 -12.48 -2.57
CA PRO A 84 3.91 -12.09 -2.65
C PRO A 84 3.46 -11.29 -1.42
N VAL A 85 2.70 -10.23 -1.68
CA VAL A 85 2.15 -9.36 -0.64
C VAL A 85 0.97 -10.05 0.04
N VAL A 86 1.11 -10.28 1.34
CA VAL A 86 0.06 -10.87 2.20
C VAL A 86 -0.78 -9.77 2.83
N GLN A 87 -0.12 -8.68 3.24
CA GLN A 87 -0.78 -7.52 3.84
C GLN A 87 0.04 -6.27 3.54
N ALA A 88 -0.63 -5.16 3.22
CA ALA A 88 0.01 -3.86 3.13
C ALA A 88 -0.81 -2.81 3.90
N THR A 89 -0.11 -1.96 4.65
CA THR A 89 -0.71 -0.89 5.46
C THR A 89 0.01 0.42 5.18
N LEU A 90 -0.74 1.43 4.70
CA LEU A 90 -0.26 2.80 4.63
C LEU A 90 -0.43 3.45 6.00
N ARG A 91 0.61 4.10 6.50
CA ARG A 91 0.59 4.87 7.75
C ARG A 91 1.06 6.29 7.53
N CYS A 92 0.50 7.20 8.31
CA CYS A 92 1.00 8.56 8.46
C CYS A 92 0.57 9.11 9.82
N ASN A 93 1.12 10.24 10.20
CA ASN A 93 0.72 10.96 11.39
C ASN A 93 0.24 12.36 11.01
N ALA A 94 -0.92 12.75 11.50
CA ALA A 94 -1.33 14.14 11.41
C ALA A 94 -0.58 14.94 12.48
N ARG A 95 0.24 15.90 12.06
CA ARG A 95 1.09 16.70 12.95
C ARG A 95 0.36 17.91 13.49
N GLN A 96 -0.47 18.51 12.66
CA GLN A 96 -1.32 19.63 13.02
C GLN A 96 -2.65 19.40 12.33
N SER A 97 -3.66 19.15 13.14
CA SER A 97 -5.03 19.19 12.69
C SER A 97 -5.81 20.03 13.66
N ASN A 98 -6.55 20.95 13.07
CA ASN A 98 -7.40 21.85 13.82
C ASN A 98 -8.84 21.30 13.84
N ASP A 99 -9.08 20.14 13.21
CA ASP A 99 -10.41 19.57 13.05
C ASP A 99 -10.38 18.08 12.63
N ALA A 100 -11.46 17.34 12.95
CA ALA A 100 -11.61 15.92 12.62
C ALA A 100 -11.98 15.70 11.13
N ALA A 101 -11.25 16.36 10.22
CA ALA A 101 -11.45 16.23 8.79
C ALA A 101 -11.32 14.78 8.34
N LEU A 102 -12.20 14.33 7.45
CA LEU A 102 -12.03 13.04 6.77
C LEU A 102 -11.14 13.28 5.57
N ILE A 103 -10.09 12.49 5.45
CA ILE A 103 -9.16 12.56 4.32
C ILE A 103 -9.38 11.32 3.46
N THR A 104 -9.83 11.50 2.23
CA THR A 104 -9.92 10.41 1.26
C THR A 104 -8.53 10.14 0.69
N ILE A 105 -8.18 8.85 0.61
CA ILE A 105 -6.93 8.38 0.06
C ILE A 105 -7.20 7.69 -1.27
N TYR A 106 -6.53 8.13 -2.32
CA TYR A 106 -6.55 7.52 -3.64
C TYR A 106 -5.21 6.88 -3.96
N GLY A 107 -5.22 5.73 -4.64
CA GLY A 107 -4.02 5.04 -5.07
C GLY A 107 -3.76 5.21 -6.56
N TYR A 108 -2.51 5.48 -6.96
CA TYR A 108 -2.10 5.56 -8.36
C TYR A 108 -0.75 4.87 -8.60
N SER A 109 -0.49 4.47 -9.84
CA SER A 109 0.82 3.93 -10.24
C SER A 109 1.75 5.10 -10.53
N GLY A 110 2.80 5.24 -9.73
CA GLY A 110 3.78 6.31 -9.85
C GLY A 110 4.95 5.99 -10.77
N ASN A 111 5.90 6.93 -10.83
CA ASN A 111 7.15 6.79 -11.60
C ASN A 111 8.43 7.08 -10.77
N GLY A 112 8.28 7.38 -9.47
CA GLY A 112 9.35 7.73 -8.55
C GLY A 112 9.55 9.23 -8.37
N GLN A 113 8.75 10.06 -9.05
CA GLN A 113 8.77 11.52 -8.97
C GLN A 113 7.33 12.04 -9.02
N ILE A 114 6.96 12.91 -8.09
CA ILE A 114 5.63 13.51 -8.08
C ILE A 114 5.57 14.61 -9.12
N GLU A 115 4.55 14.52 -9.98
CA GLU A 115 4.16 15.50 -10.98
C GLU A 115 2.83 16.17 -10.60
N LEU A 116 2.53 17.35 -11.18
CA LEU A 116 1.27 18.04 -10.88
C LEU A 116 0.03 17.22 -11.27
N SER A 117 0.14 16.37 -12.29
CA SER A 117 -0.94 15.46 -12.69
C SER A 117 -1.26 14.41 -11.63
N ASP A 118 -0.35 14.08 -10.72
CA ASP A 118 -0.60 13.05 -9.71
C ASP A 118 -1.62 13.50 -8.67
N PHE A 119 -1.72 14.81 -8.44
CA PHE A 119 -2.73 15.40 -7.56
C PHE A 119 -4.15 15.28 -8.13
N ALA A 120 -4.30 15.04 -9.45
CA ALA A 120 -5.57 14.82 -10.10
C ALA A 120 -6.04 13.33 -10.09
N ASN A 121 -5.18 12.40 -9.67
CA ASN A 121 -5.45 10.95 -9.71
C ASN A 121 -6.43 10.49 -8.61
N THR A 122 -7.73 10.80 -8.79
CA THR A 122 -8.81 10.47 -7.83
C THR A 122 -9.70 9.30 -8.26
N GLY A 123 -9.32 8.57 -9.31
CA GLY A 123 -10.14 7.48 -9.88
C GLY A 123 -10.18 6.18 -9.06
N ASN A 124 -9.30 6.02 -8.07
CA ASN A 124 -9.13 4.78 -7.32
C ASN A 124 -9.10 5.04 -5.80
N ALA A 125 -10.28 5.25 -5.22
CA ALA A 125 -10.42 5.49 -3.78
C ALA A 125 -10.14 4.22 -2.98
N LEU A 126 -9.19 4.32 -2.04
CA LEU A 126 -8.76 3.21 -1.18
C LEU A 126 -9.46 3.22 0.18
N GLY A 127 -9.89 4.41 0.64
CA GLY A 127 -10.58 4.59 1.91
C GLY A 127 -10.36 5.98 2.49
N THR A 128 -10.66 6.13 3.78
CA THR A 128 -10.55 7.41 4.49
C THR A 128 -9.72 7.29 5.76
N MET A 129 -8.98 8.34 6.09
CA MET A 129 -8.31 8.55 7.37
C MET A 129 -8.89 9.77 8.08
N THR A 130 -8.60 9.92 9.37
CA THR A 130 -8.98 11.12 10.13
C THR A 130 -7.82 12.08 10.22
N GLY A 131 -8.10 13.38 10.10
CA GLY A 131 -7.11 14.43 10.23
C GLY A 131 -6.57 14.56 11.65
N ILE A 132 -7.19 13.94 12.67
CA ILE A 132 -6.78 14.13 14.07
C ILE A 132 -5.33 13.64 14.34
N PRO A 133 -4.59 14.26 15.28
CA PRO A 133 -3.23 13.87 15.65
C PRO A 133 -3.13 12.48 16.30
N GLU A 134 -3.28 11.45 15.49
CA GLU A 134 -3.09 10.05 15.83
C GLU A 134 -2.35 9.33 14.71
N LEU A 135 -1.78 8.16 15.02
CA LEU A 135 -1.21 7.29 13.99
C LEU A 135 -2.35 6.77 13.11
N ASN A 136 -2.48 7.38 11.94
CA ASN A 136 -3.44 6.95 10.94
C ASN A 136 -2.92 5.70 10.21
N SER A 137 -3.82 4.77 9.93
CA SER A 137 -3.50 3.56 9.17
C SER A 137 -4.63 3.16 8.23
N LEU A 138 -4.29 2.78 7.01
CA LEU A 138 -5.22 2.29 6.01
C LEU A 138 -4.70 0.98 5.40
N ALA A 139 -5.55 -0.04 5.34
CA ALA A 139 -5.22 -1.28 4.66
C ALA A 139 -5.25 -1.06 3.14
N VAL A 140 -4.14 -1.33 2.48
CA VAL A 140 -3.94 -1.06 1.04
C VAL A 140 -3.47 -2.30 0.28
N THR A 141 -3.59 -3.49 0.88
CA THR A 141 -3.15 -4.78 0.31
C THR A 141 -3.65 -4.97 -1.12
N GLY A 142 -4.94 -4.77 -1.39
CA GLY A 142 -5.51 -5.00 -2.72
C GLY A 142 -4.90 -4.09 -3.79
N PHE A 143 -4.64 -2.84 -3.44
CA PHE A 143 -4.00 -1.87 -4.33
C PHE A 143 -2.54 -2.24 -4.60
N ILE A 144 -1.75 -2.48 -3.55
CA ILE A 144 -0.34 -2.86 -3.70
C ILE A 144 -0.19 -4.15 -4.52
N SER A 145 -1.05 -5.15 -4.27
CA SER A 145 -1.04 -6.40 -5.03
C SER A 145 -1.53 -6.25 -6.49
N SER A 146 -2.19 -5.15 -6.84
CA SER A 146 -2.62 -4.89 -8.23
C SER A 146 -1.57 -4.19 -9.09
N LEU A 147 -0.56 -3.60 -8.46
CA LEU A 147 0.50 -2.88 -9.15
C LEU A 147 1.50 -3.86 -9.78
N PRO A 148 2.13 -3.49 -10.91
CA PRO A 148 3.17 -4.32 -11.53
C PRO A 148 4.43 -4.39 -10.66
N ASP A 149 5.23 -5.44 -10.85
CA ASP A 149 6.50 -5.63 -10.13
C ASP A 149 7.48 -4.45 -10.36
N ASN A 150 8.20 -4.05 -9.31
CA ASN A 150 9.14 -2.92 -9.31
C ASN A 150 8.51 -1.57 -9.75
N SER A 151 7.23 -1.37 -9.47
CA SER A 151 6.55 -0.09 -9.65
C SER A 151 6.71 0.83 -8.44
N TYR A 152 6.21 2.05 -8.59
CA TYR A 152 6.03 2.98 -7.49
C TYR A 152 4.56 3.01 -7.09
N ALA A 153 4.28 2.87 -5.80
CA ALA A 153 2.94 3.05 -5.25
C ALA A 153 2.75 4.51 -4.85
N GLY A 154 1.93 5.22 -5.61
CA GLY A 154 1.50 6.59 -5.31
C GLY A 154 0.23 6.62 -4.46
N PHE A 155 0.18 7.54 -3.51
CA PHE A 155 -1.01 7.84 -2.73
C PHE A 155 -1.28 9.34 -2.73
N ASN A 156 -2.51 9.69 -3.11
CA ASN A 156 -3.03 11.04 -3.13
C ASN A 156 -4.00 11.21 -1.95
N PHE A 157 -3.76 12.25 -1.15
CA PHE A 157 -4.55 12.60 0.02
C PHE A 157 -5.37 13.83 -0.32
N ASP A 158 -6.68 13.70 -0.15
CA ASP A 158 -7.67 14.73 -0.47
C ASP A 158 -8.57 14.97 0.74
N GLU A 159 -8.82 16.22 1.09
CA GLU A 159 -9.74 16.54 2.17
C GLU A 159 -11.17 16.28 1.70
N ALA A 160 -11.80 15.23 2.24
CA ALA A 160 -13.11 14.80 1.82
C ALA A 160 -14.16 15.84 2.19
N LEU A 161 -14.79 16.42 1.16
CA LEU A 161 -16.01 17.24 1.16
C LEU A 161 -16.46 17.71 2.54
N ARG A 162 -15.77 18.73 3.07
CA ARG A 162 -16.25 19.49 4.21
C ARG A 162 -16.62 20.91 3.78
N THR A 163 -17.44 21.55 4.60
CA THR A 163 -17.58 23.01 4.64
C THR A 163 -16.20 23.65 4.57
N PRO A 164 -16.00 24.62 3.65
CA PRO A 164 -14.74 25.34 3.49
C PRO A 164 -14.08 25.68 4.82
N SER A 165 -12.83 25.26 4.99
CA SER A 165 -12.04 25.54 6.18
C SER A 165 -10.78 26.29 5.76
N PRO A 166 -10.52 27.48 6.33
CA PRO A 166 -9.26 28.19 6.06
C PRO A 166 -8.05 27.51 6.73
N LEU A 167 -8.25 26.37 7.40
CA LEU A 167 -7.26 25.72 8.24
C LEU A 167 -6.55 24.61 7.47
N THR A 168 -5.23 24.61 7.58
CA THR A 168 -4.36 23.62 6.95
C THR A 168 -4.17 22.41 7.85
N ASN A 169 -4.37 21.20 7.31
CA ASN A 169 -4.02 19.95 7.99
C ASN A 169 -2.64 19.49 7.51
N CYS A 170 -1.69 19.31 8.42
CA CYS A 170 -0.32 18.91 8.10
C CYS A 170 -0.07 17.46 8.48
N PHE A 171 0.55 16.71 7.58
CA PHE A 171 0.88 15.30 7.75
C PHE A 171 2.39 15.06 7.74
N GLY A 172 2.82 13.97 8.34
CA GLY A 172 4.21 13.53 8.29
C GLY A 172 4.35 12.06 8.64
N ASP A 173 5.61 11.60 8.71
CA ASP A 173 5.98 10.23 9.09
C ASP A 173 5.26 9.15 8.25
N PHE A 174 5.09 9.43 6.96
CA PHE A 174 4.50 8.50 6.00
C PHE A 174 5.34 7.22 5.90
N LYS A 175 4.67 6.07 5.96
CA LYS A 175 5.28 4.75 5.85
C LYS A 175 4.35 3.80 5.13
N LEU A 176 4.91 2.88 4.36
CA LEU A 176 4.19 1.74 3.81
C LEU A 176 4.77 0.47 4.42
N GLU A 177 3.97 -0.23 5.22
CA GLU A 177 4.36 -1.50 5.85
C GLU A 177 3.80 -2.66 5.01
N VAL A 178 4.68 -3.49 4.48
CA VAL A 178 4.33 -4.62 3.62
C VAL A 178 4.77 -5.92 4.26
N LYS A 179 3.80 -6.76 4.60
CA LYS A 179 4.03 -8.13 5.01
C LYS A 179 4.04 -9.03 3.78
N THR A 180 5.13 -9.75 3.59
CA THR A 180 5.31 -10.69 2.48
C THR A 180 5.26 -12.13 2.97
N GLY A 181 4.94 -13.06 2.07
CA GLY A 181 4.93 -14.49 2.38
C GLY A 181 4.46 -15.35 1.22
N THR A 182 4.69 -16.65 1.30
CA THR A 182 4.20 -17.62 0.32
C THR A 182 2.74 -17.96 0.62
N LEU A 183 1.85 -17.80 -0.36
CA LEU A 183 0.53 -18.41 -0.31
C LEU A 183 0.69 -19.92 -0.56
N THR A 184 0.69 -20.72 0.50
CA THR A 184 0.68 -22.17 0.37
C THR A 184 -0.72 -22.59 -0.08
N VAL A 185 -0.93 -22.72 -1.39
CA VAL A 185 -2.10 -23.43 -1.90
C VAL A 185 -1.85 -24.91 -1.60
N ALA A 186 -2.52 -25.44 -0.57
CA ALA A 186 -2.47 -26.87 -0.30
C ALA A 186 -2.95 -27.61 -1.56
N PRO A 187 -2.19 -28.58 -2.10
CA PRO A 187 -2.67 -29.36 -3.24
C PRO A 187 -3.93 -30.11 -2.80
N THR A 188 -5.04 -29.88 -3.52
CA THR A 188 -6.23 -30.72 -3.37
C THR A 188 -5.86 -32.12 -3.85
N ILE A 189 -5.63 -33.04 -2.91
CA ILE A 189 -5.50 -34.45 -3.24
C ILE A 189 -6.89 -34.92 -3.64
N LEU A 190 -7.16 -34.99 -4.95
CA LEU A 190 -8.24 -35.77 -5.50
C LEU A 190 -7.92 -37.24 -5.20
N LEU A 191 -8.48 -37.76 -4.11
CA LEU A 191 -8.55 -39.19 -3.86
C LEU A 191 -9.48 -39.76 -4.94
N LEU A 192 -8.89 -40.33 -5.98
CA LEU A 192 -9.58 -41.26 -6.87
C LEU A 192 -9.81 -42.54 -6.07
N ASP A 193 -11.02 -42.71 -5.56
CA ASP A 193 -11.49 -44.02 -5.06
C ASP A 193 -11.46 -45.01 -6.23
N GLN A 194 -10.55 -45.99 -6.17
CA GLN A 194 -10.59 -47.24 -6.95
C GLN A 194 -10.33 -48.43 -6.04
#